data_AF-A0A4Q3UNT6-F1
#
_entry.id   AF-A0A4Q3UNT6-F1
#
_cell.length_a   1.000
_cell.length_b   1.000
_cell.length_c   1.000
_cell.angle_alpha   90.00
_cell.angle_beta   90.00
_cell.angle_gamma   90.00
#
_symmetry.space_group_name_H-M   'P 1'
#
loop_
_entity.id
_entity.type
_entity.pdbx_description
1 polymer ?
#
loop_
_entity_poly.entity_id
_entity_poly.type
_entity_poly.pdbx_seq_one_letter_code
_entity_poly.pdbx_strand_id
1 'polypeptide(L)'
;MTEALSDLVRSMPKAELHMHIEGSLEPELIFALAERNGVTLPYASVEDLRRAYAFTDLQSFLDIYYAGASVLQTERDFYDMTWAYLERAHADNVLHTEIFFDPQTHTERGIGFPIVIGGIHRALTDAQKEWGLSASLILCFLRHLSEAEAFATLEEAMPHRDKFIGVGLDSSERGNPPEKFERVFARCRELGLHLVAHAGEEGPPEYI
;
A
#
# COMPACT_ATOMS: atom_id res chain seq x y z
N MET A 1 -3.75 -24.80 -17.42
CA MET A 1 -5.01 -24.02 -17.37
C MET A 1 -5.61 -24.02 -18.77
N THR A 2 -6.90 -24.29 -18.95
CA THR A 2 -7.53 -24.22 -20.28
C THR A 2 -7.74 -22.77 -20.71
N GLU A 3 -7.76 -22.50 -22.00
CA GLU A 3 -8.03 -21.16 -22.56
C GLU A 3 -9.37 -20.60 -22.05
N ALA A 4 -10.42 -21.41 -22.05
CA ALA A 4 -11.72 -21.06 -21.50
C ALA A 4 -11.71 -20.66 -20.02
N LEU A 5 -10.84 -21.29 -19.19
CA LEU A 5 -10.71 -20.90 -17.79
C LEU A 5 -9.95 -19.58 -17.65
N SER A 6 -8.92 -19.34 -18.48
CA SER A 6 -8.21 -18.06 -18.51
C SER A 6 -9.12 -16.89 -18.87
N ASP A 7 -9.98 -17.08 -19.87
CA ASP A 7 -10.91 -16.05 -20.33
C ASP A 7 -12.00 -15.77 -19.30
N LEU A 8 -12.50 -16.82 -18.64
CA LEU A 8 -13.44 -16.67 -17.53
C LEU A 8 -12.82 -15.88 -16.37
N VAL A 9 -11.60 -16.22 -15.95
CA VAL A 9 -10.91 -15.53 -14.86
C VAL A 9 -10.69 -14.05 -15.21
N ARG A 10 -10.24 -13.73 -16.42
CA ARG A 10 -10.02 -12.34 -16.86
C ARG A 10 -11.31 -11.53 -16.91
N SER A 11 -12.38 -12.09 -17.49
CA SER A 11 -13.65 -11.39 -17.70
C SER A 11 -14.58 -11.34 -16.49
N MET A 12 -14.34 -12.12 -15.43
CA MET A 12 -15.17 -12.10 -14.22
C MET A 12 -15.04 -10.75 -13.50
N PRO A 13 -16.13 -10.12 -13.02
CA PRO A 13 -16.03 -8.92 -12.18
C PRO A 13 -15.38 -9.25 -10.83
N LYS A 14 -14.46 -8.40 -10.39
CA LYS A 14 -13.67 -8.61 -9.15
C LYS A 14 -13.76 -7.41 -8.22
N ALA A 15 -13.59 -7.67 -6.93
CA ALA A 15 -13.19 -6.67 -5.95
C ALA A 15 -11.86 -7.11 -5.35
N GLU A 16 -10.90 -6.19 -5.25
CA GLU A 16 -9.60 -6.43 -4.61
C GLU A 16 -9.57 -5.72 -3.26
N LEU A 17 -9.51 -6.48 -2.17
CA LEU A 17 -9.73 -5.95 -0.81
C LEU A 17 -8.47 -5.98 0.05
N HIS A 18 -7.35 -6.38 -0.54
CA HIS A 18 -6.06 -6.51 0.12
C HIS A 18 -4.97 -6.19 -0.89
N MET A 19 -4.65 -4.91 -1.03
CA MET A 19 -3.61 -4.46 -1.96
C MET A 19 -2.81 -3.31 -1.35
N HIS A 20 -1.51 -3.52 -1.15
CA HIS A 20 -0.56 -2.49 -0.71
C HIS A 20 -0.08 -1.70 -1.91
N ILE A 21 -0.33 -0.39 -1.96
CA ILE A 21 -0.04 0.40 -3.15
C ILE A 21 1.46 0.50 -3.45
N GLU A 22 2.30 0.55 -2.43
CA GLU A 22 3.75 0.55 -2.57
C GLU A 22 4.24 -0.79 -3.15
N GLY A 23 3.48 -1.87 -2.95
CA GLY A 23 3.72 -3.19 -3.50
C GLY A 23 3.34 -3.30 -4.99
N SER A 24 2.66 -2.30 -5.54
CA SER A 24 2.33 -2.22 -6.97
C SER A 24 3.44 -1.62 -7.83
N LEU A 25 4.56 -1.20 -7.22
CA LEU A 25 5.66 -0.56 -7.93
C LEU A 25 6.41 -1.57 -8.82
N GLU A 26 6.09 -1.54 -10.11
CA GLU A 26 6.83 -2.29 -11.12
C GLU A 26 8.27 -1.77 -11.28
N PRO A 27 9.26 -2.65 -11.51
CA PRO A 27 10.67 -2.27 -11.70
C PRO A 27 10.89 -1.13 -12.70
N GLU A 28 10.15 -1.11 -13.81
CA GLU A 28 10.22 -0.05 -14.81
C GLU A 28 9.85 1.33 -14.23
N LEU A 29 8.79 1.39 -13.42
CA LEU A 29 8.36 2.63 -12.79
C LEU A 29 9.35 3.06 -11.70
N ILE A 30 9.89 2.11 -10.93
CA ILE A 30 10.94 2.40 -9.93
C ILE A 30 12.11 3.12 -10.58
N PHE A 31 12.62 2.63 -11.72
CA PHE A 31 13.73 3.27 -12.43
C PHE A 31 13.35 4.64 -13.01
N ALA A 32 12.15 4.78 -13.58
CA ALA A 32 11.69 6.06 -14.11
C ALA A 32 11.56 7.15 -13.02
N LEU A 33 11.06 6.77 -11.84
CA LEU A 33 10.96 7.66 -10.68
C LEU A 33 12.34 7.97 -10.07
N ALA A 34 13.24 6.98 -10.02
CA ALA A 34 14.60 7.18 -9.55
C ALA A 34 15.35 8.20 -10.42
N GLU A 35 15.27 8.08 -11.75
CA GLU A 35 15.84 9.03 -12.69
C GLU A 35 15.24 10.43 -12.49
N ARG A 36 13.90 10.51 -12.40
CA ARG A 36 13.18 11.78 -12.18
C ARG A 36 13.62 12.51 -10.91
N ASN A 37 13.83 11.76 -9.84
CA ASN A 37 14.11 12.31 -8.51
C ASN A 37 15.61 12.33 -8.16
N GLY A 38 16.49 11.87 -9.06
CA GLY A 38 17.93 11.78 -8.79
C GLY A 38 18.29 10.81 -7.67
N VAL A 39 17.48 9.77 -7.46
CA VAL A 39 17.72 8.72 -6.45
C VAL A 39 18.62 7.65 -7.06
N THR A 40 19.70 7.30 -6.36
CA THR A 40 20.57 6.19 -6.77
C THR A 40 20.00 4.87 -6.24
N LEU A 41 19.66 3.96 -7.14
CA LEU A 41 19.20 2.63 -6.79
C LEU A 41 20.37 1.68 -6.51
N PRO A 42 20.21 0.68 -5.62
CA PRO A 42 21.22 -0.35 -5.38
C PRO A 42 21.28 -1.41 -6.50
N TYR A 43 20.54 -1.20 -7.60
CA TYR A 43 20.45 -2.09 -8.76
C TYR A 43 20.88 -1.35 -10.02
N ALA A 44 21.68 -1.99 -10.87
CA ALA A 44 22.22 -1.35 -12.07
C ALA A 44 21.23 -1.29 -13.24
N SER A 45 20.19 -2.13 -13.22
CA SER A 45 19.15 -2.16 -14.25
C SER A 45 17.82 -2.72 -13.75
N VAL A 46 16.76 -2.46 -14.51
CA VAL A 46 15.41 -3.05 -14.31
C VAL A 46 15.48 -4.57 -14.20
N GLU A 47 16.30 -5.20 -15.04
CA GLU A 47 16.45 -6.67 -15.05
C GLU A 47 17.20 -7.16 -13.80
N ASP A 48 18.15 -6.40 -13.26
CA ASP A 48 18.81 -6.75 -11.99
C ASP A 48 17.83 -6.68 -10.81
N LEU A 49 16.99 -5.64 -10.76
CA LEU A 49 15.94 -5.50 -9.76
C LEU A 49 14.89 -6.63 -9.89
N ARG A 50 14.46 -6.96 -11.11
CA ARG A 50 13.52 -8.06 -11.34
C ARG A 50 14.08 -9.40 -10.88
N ARG A 51 15.38 -9.66 -11.07
CA ARG A 51 16.03 -10.88 -10.54
C ARG A 51 16.13 -10.87 -9.02
N ALA A 52 16.10 -9.70 -8.37
CA ALA A 52 16.08 -9.60 -6.92
C ALA A 52 14.70 -9.94 -6.31
N TYR A 53 13.62 -10.03 -7.12
CA TYR A 53 12.30 -10.50 -6.66
C TYR A 53 12.28 -12.03 -6.46
N ALA A 54 13.17 -12.50 -5.61
CA ALA A 54 13.33 -13.89 -5.20
C ALA A 54 13.42 -13.93 -3.66
N PHE A 55 12.26 -14.07 -3.02
CA PHE A 55 12.12 -13.91 -1.57
C PHE A 55 12.16 -15.25 -0.84
N THR A 56 12.74 -15.27 0.36
CA THR A 56 12.84 -16.46 1.23
C THR A 56 11.89 -16.41 2.43
N ASP A 57 11.48 -15.21 2.83
CA ASP A 57 10.57 -14.89 3.93
C ASP A 57 10.01 -13.47 3.76
N LEU A 58 9.08 -13.05 4.63
CA LEU A 58 8.51 -11.70 4.61
C LEU A 58 9.57 -10.62 4.72
N GLN A 59 10.60 -10.82 5.55
CA GLN A 59 11.63 -9.80 5.76
C GLN A 59 12.44 -9.52 4.48
N SER A 60 12.84 -10.57 3.75
CA SER A 60 13.54 -10.43 2.47
C SER A 60 12.73 -9.69 1.41
N PHE A 61 11.40 -9.78 1.47
CA PHE A 61 10.49 -8.98 0.64
C PHE A 61 10.45 -7.52 1.09
N LEU A 62 10.25 -7.29 2.40
CA LEU A 62 10.14 -5.95 2.98
C LEU A 62 11.39 -5.10 2.72
N ASP A 63 12.57 -5.70 2.73
CA ASP A 63 13.83 -4.99 2.44
C ASP A 63 13.83 -4.39 1.01
N ILE A 64 13.31 -5.13 0.02
CA ILE A 64 13.19 -4.64 -1.36
C ILE A 64 12.01 -3.68 -1.51
N TYR A 65 10.89 -3.95 -0.84
CA TYR A 65 9.72 -3.07 -0.80
C TYR A 65 10.07 -1.67 -0.29
N TYR A 66 10.76 -1.56 0.85
CA TYR A 66 11.18 -0.27 1.41
C TYR A 66 12.25 0.41 0.55
N ALA A 67 13.14 -0.34 -0.11
CA ALA A 67 14.04 0.21 -1.12
C ALA A 67 13.28 0.75 -2.35
N GLY A 68 12.20 0.09 -2.75
CA GLY A 68 11.27 0.57 -3.79
C GLY A 68 10.58 1.86 -3.38
N ALA A 69 10.08 1.95 -2.15
CA ALA A 69 9.47 3.17 -1.64
C ALA A 69 10.42 4.39 -1.66
N SER A 70 11.75 4.18 -1.66
CA SER A 70 12.76 5.24 -1.70
C SER A 70 12.60 6.21 -2.87
N VAL A 71 12.04 5.77 -4.00
CA VAL A 71 11.86 6.61 -5.19
C VAL A 71 10.62 7.50 -5.15
N LEU A 72 9.72 7.27 -4.19
CA LEU A 72 8.51 8.08 -3.98
C LEU A 72 8.84 9.31 -3.13
N GLN A 73 8.85 10.49 -3.76
CA GLN A 73 9.30 11.76 -3.15
C GLN A 73 8.26 12.88 -3.27
N THR A 74 7.51 12.92 -4.37
CA THR A 74 6.60 13.99 -4.74
C THR A 74 5.17 13.48 -4.89
N GLU A 75 4.19 14.38 -4.83
CA GLU A 75 2.76 14.03 -5.01
C GLU A 75 2.51 13.34 -6.36
N ARG A 76 3.29 13.71 -7.38
CA ARG A 76 3.24 13.08 -8.69
C ARG A 76 3.72 11.63 -8.65
N ASP A 77 4.73 11.29 -7.85
CA ASP A 77 5.22 9.91 -7.75
C ASP A 77 4.14 8.99 -7.18
N PHE A 78 3.46 9.43 -6.11
CA PHE A 78 2.33 8.70 -5.53
C PHE A 78 1.15 8.56 -6.49
N TYR A 79 0.86 9.60 -7.27
CA TYR A 79 -0.14 9.53 -8.32
C TYR A 79 0.25 8.52 -9.41
N ASP A 80 1.47 8.61 -9.95
CA ASP A 80 1.92 7.75 -11.05
C ASP A 80 1.93 6.27 -10.63
N MET A 81 2.35 5.96 -9.39
CA MET A 81 2.26 4.62 -8.79
C MET A 81 0.81 4.13 -8.72
N THR A 82 -0.07 4.93 -8.12
CA THR A 82 -1.47 4.56 -7.92
C THR A 82 -2.20 4.40 -9.26
N TRP A 83 -1.92 5.29 -10.22
CA TRP A 83 -2.49 5.24 -11.56
C TRP A 83 -2.08 3.97 -12.30
N ALA A 84 -0.79 3.63 -12.27
CA ALA A 84 -0.29 2.41 -12.93
C ALA A 84 -0.95 1.14 -12.38
N TYR A 85 -1.19 1.07 -11.07
CA TYR A 85 -1.96 -0.01 -10.46
C TYR A 85 -3.41 -0.03 -10.96
N LEU A 86 -4.10 1.11 -10.94
CA LEU A 86 -5.51 1.20 -11.33
C LEU A 86 -5.72 0.85 -12.81
N GLU A 87 -4.77 1.18 -13.70
CA GLU A 87 -4.78 0.75 -15.10
C GLU A 87 -4.76 -0.78 -15.22
N ARG A 88 -3.95 -1.46 -14.41
CA ARG A 88 -3.88 -2.93 -14.37
C ARG A 88 -5.14 -3.53 -13.78
N ALA A 89 -5.59 -3.01 -12.64
CA ALA A 89 -6.82 -3.46 -11.98
C ALA A 89 -8.02 -3.35 -12.93
N HIS A 90 -8.13 -2.23 -13.66
CA HIS A 90 -9.17 -2.04 -14.67
C HIS A 90 -9.06 -3.07 -15.80
N ALA A 91 -7.87 -3.30 -16.34
CA ALA A 91 -7.62 -4.30 -17.38
C ALA A 91 -7.98 -5.74 -16.94
N ASP A 92 -7.83 -6.04 -15.65
CA ASP A 92 -8.19 -7.31 -15.02
C ASP A 92 -9.65 -7.36 -14.52
N ASN A 93 -10.50 -6.40 -14.92
CA ASN A 93 -11.93 -6.32 -14.57
C ASN A 93 -12.20 -6.22 -13.06
N VAL A 94 -11.32 -5.53 -12.33
CA VAL A 94 -11.59 -5.07 -10.97
C VAL A 94 -12.56 -3.88 -11.04
N LEU A 95 -13.70 -4.02 -10.36
CA LEU A 95 -14.74 -2.98 -10.30
C LEU A 95 -14.66 -2.16 -9.01
N HIS A 96 -14.06 -2.75 -7.97
CA HIS A 96 -13.83 -2.10 -6.68
C HIS A 96 -12.47 -2.49 -6.10
N THR A 97 -11.77 -1.53 -5.50
CA THR A 97 -10.55 -1.82 -4.74
C THR A 97 -10.51 -1.09 -3.40
N GLU A 98 -10.06 -1.79 -2.36
CA GLU A 98 -9.72 -1.23 -1.05
C GLU A 98 -8.19 -1.32 -0.89
N ILE A 99 -7.52 -0.17 -0.97
CA ILE A 99 -6.07 -0.06 -1.09
C ILE A 99 -5.46 0.32 0.26
N PHE A 100 -4.47 -0.46 0.68
CA PHE A 100 -3.57 -0.18 1.78
C PHE A 100 -2.45 0.77 1.36
N PHE A 101 -2.08 1.68 2.25
CA PHE A 101 -0.88 2.50 2.13
C PHE A 101 -0.26 2.72 3.51
N ASP A 102 1.05 2.93 3.54
CA ASP A 102 1.87 2.97 4.75
C ASP A 102 2.42 4.38 4.97
N PRO A 103 1.68 5.33 5.59
CA PRO A 103 2.16 6.69 5.75
C PRO A 103 3.54 6.78 6.41
N GLN A 104 3.77 5.94 7.42
CA GLN A 104 5.03 5.90 8.21
C GLN A 104 6.25 5.58 7.33
N THR A 105 6.09 4.73 6.31
CA THR A 105 7.13 4.42 5.32
C THR A 105 7.64 5.67 4.60
N HIS A 106 6.81 6.71 4.49
CA HIS A 106 7.15 7.94 3.77
C HIS A 106 7.41 9.13 4.70
N THR A 107 6.65 9.28 5.78
CA THR A 107 6.81 10.40 6.72
C THR A 107 8.13 10.33 7.48
N GLU A 108 8.62 9.13 7.80
CA GLU A 108 9.96 8.94 8.38
C GLU A 108 11.09 9.39 7.44
N ARG A 109 10.85 9.38 6.12
CA ARG A 109 11.78 9.87 5.10
C ARG A 109 11.63 11.37 4.82
N GLY A 110 10.82 12.09 5.60
CA GLY A 110 10.59 13.52 5.46
C GLY A 110 9.56 13.90 4.39
N ILE A 111 8.82 12.93 3.85
CA ILE A 111 7.73 13.21 2.90
C ILE A 111 6.46 13.53 3.69
N GLY A 112 5.94 14.75 3.52
CA GLY A 112 4.75 15.17 4.27
C GLY A 112 3.52 14.31 3.95
N PHE A 113 2.75 13.97 4.98
CA PHE A 113 1.49 13.21 4.84
C PHE A 113 0.57 13.74 3.73
N PRO A 114 0.35 15.06 3.55
CA PRO A 114 -0.50 15.58 2.49
C PRO A 114 -0.01 15.26 1.07
N ILE A 115 1.29 15.10 0.89
CA ILE A 115 1.91 14.75 -0.40
C ILE A 115 1.57 13.31 -0.78
N VAL A 116 1.70 12.40 0.19
CA VAL A 116 1.37 10.97 0.03
C VAL A 116 -0.11 10.81 -0.32
N ILE A 117 -0.98 11.19 0.61
CA ILE A 117 -2.43 10.95 0.46
C ILE A 117 -3.02 11.78 -0.68
N GLY A 118 -2.44 12.94 -0.99
CA GLY A 118 -2.86 13.79 -2.10
C GLY A 118 -2.68 13.11 -3.46
N GLY A 119 -1.50 12.54 -3.71
CA GLY A 119 -1.19 11.86 -4.96
C GLY A 119 -2.05 10.62 -5.17
N ILE A 120 -2.17 9.79 -4.13
CA ILE A 120 -2.98 8.56 -4.17
C ILE A 120 -4.45 8.91 -4.40
N HIS A 121 -5.03 9.79 -3.56
CA HIS A 121 -6.44 10.13 -3.66
C HIS A 121 -6.81 10.75 -5.02
N ARG A 122 -5.92 11.55 -5.63
CA ARG A 122 -6.15 12.11 -6.96
C ARG A 122 -6.30 11.01 -8.02
N ALA A 123 -5.41 10.02 -8.02
CA ALA A 123 -5.48 8.89 -8.95
C ALA A 123 -6.78 8.08 -8.78
N LEU A 124 -7.20 7.83 -7.53
CA LEU A 124 -8.48 7.15 -7.26
C LEU A 124 -9.68 7.92 -7.81
N THR A 125 -9.68 9.25 -7.59
CA THR A 125 -10.75 10.13 -8.05
C THR A 125 -10.84 10.12 -9.58
N ASP A 126 -9.70 10.09 -10.27
CA ASP A 126 -9.66 10.12 -11.72
C ASP A 126 -10.03 8.75 -12.32
N ALA A 127 -9.61 7.63 -11.74
CA ALA A 127 -10.03 6.29 -12.19
C ALA A 127 -11.54 6.07 -12.05
N GLN A 128 -12.17 6.59 -10.98
CA GLN A 128 -13.62 6.56 -10.83
C GLN A 128 -14.34 7.37 -11.93
N LYS A 129 -13.78 8.51 -12.35
CA LYS A 129 -14.35 9.32 -13.44
C LYS A 129 -14.15 8.68 -14.81
N GLU A 130 -12.97 8.13 -15.06
CA GLU A 130 -12.58 7.62 -16.38
C GLU A 130 -13.15 6.22 -16.66
N TRP A 131 -13.12 5.33 -15.68
CA TRP A 131 -13.44 3.91 -15.87
C TRP A 131 -14.62 3.42 -15.04
N GLY A 132 -15.13 4.24 -14.12
CA GLY A 132 -16.15 3.81 -13.17
C GLY A 132 -15.61 2.85 -12.11
N LEU A 133 -14.30 2.63 -12.04
CA LEU A 133 -13.64 1.79 -11.04
C LEU A 133 -13.68 2.52 -9.70
N SER A 134 -14.37 1.92 -8.73
CA SER A 134 -14.49 2.49 -7.40
C SER A 134 -13.32 2.11 -6.51
N ALA A 135 -12.78 3.06 -5.75
CA ALA A 135 -11.62 2.79 -4.91
C ALA A 135 -11.75 3.48 -3.55
N SER A 136 -11.23 2.85 -2.51
CA SER A 136 -11.19 3.36 -1.13
C SER A 136 -9.83 3.15 -0.51
N LEU A 137 -9.41 4.08 0.36
CA LEU A 137 -8.14 3.97 1.07
C LEU A 137 -8.31 3.45 2.48
N ILE A 138 -7.36 2.62 2.89
CA ILE A 138 -7.19 2.12 4.25
C ILE A 138 -5.76 2.49 4.67
N LEU A 139 -5.66 3.26 5.74
CA LEU A 139 -4.37 3.71 6.30
C LEU A 139 -3.79 2.60 7.16
N CYS A 140 -2.60 2.09 6.83
CA CYS A 140 -1.95 1.06 7.63
C CYS A 140 -0.95 1.62 8.63
N PHE A 141 -0.94 1.03 9.82
CA PHE A 141 0.11 1.24 10.82
C PHE A 141 1.18 0.14 10.67
N LEU A 142 2.45 0.54 10.73
CA LEU A 142 3.58 -0.39 10.65
C LEU A 142 3.79 -1.06 12.01
N ARG A 143 3.49 -2.36 12.13
CA ARG A 143 3.45 -3.05 13.43
C ARG A 143 4.80 -3.22 14.12
N HIS A 144 5.91 -3.11 13.39
CA HIS A 144 7.24 -3.16 13.97
C HIS A 144 7.57 -1.88 14.76
N LEU A 145 6.93 -0.76 14.46
CA LEU A 145 7.04 0.52 15.17
C LEU A 145 6.20 0.53 16.46
N SER A 146 6.29 1.60 17.25
CA SER A 146 5.53 1.73 18.49
C SER A 146 4.07 2.14 18.25
N GLU A 147 3.18 1.80 19.18
CA GLU A 147 1.79 2.30 19.16
C GLU A 147 1.73 3.83 19.27
N ALA A 148 2.71 4.45 19.92
CA ALA A 148 2.79 5.91 20.00
C ALA A 148 3.00 6.55 18.61
N GLU A 149 3.80 5.92 17.76
CA GLU A 149 3.99 6.36 16.36
C GLU A 149 2.72 6.15 15.53
N ALA A 150 1.96 5.08 15.79
CA ALA A 150 0.63 4.89 15.19
C ALA A 150 -0.36 5.99 15.61
N PHE A 151 -0.37 6.40 16.88
CA PHE A 151 -1.18 7.55 17.32
C PHE A 151 -0.77 8.86 16.64
N ALA A 152 0.54 9.14 16.53
CA ALA A 152 1.02 10.32 15.82
C ALA A 152 0.58 10.31 14.34
N THR A 153 0.68 9.16 13.68
CA THR A 153 0.20 8.97 12.30
C THR A 153 -1.31 9.19 12.19
N LEU A 154 -2.09 8.68 13.16
CA LEU A 154 -3.54 8.90 13.20
C LEU A 154 -3.87 10.39 13.33
N GLU A 155 -3.16 11.13 14.19
CA GLU A 155 -3.33 12.58 14.36
C GLU A 155 -3.04 13.34 13.05
N GLU A 156 -1.95 13.00 12.36
CA GLU A 156 -1.60 13.56 11.04
C GLU A 156 -2.65 13.27 9.96
N ALA A 157 -3.34 12.12 10.07
CA ALA A 157 -4.36 11.71 9.11
C ALA A 157 -5.71 12.42 9.30
N MET A 158 -6.02 12.94 10.49
CA MET A 158 -7.35 13.51 10.80
C MET A 158 -7.79 14.67 9.90
N PRO A 159 -6.92 15.61 9.50
CA PRO A 159 -7.27 16.64 8.51
C PRO A 159 -7.69 16.09 7.13
N HIS A 160 -7.45 14.80 6.87
CA HIS A 160 -7.75 14.10 5.61
C HIS A 160 -8.75 12.95 5.80
N ARG A 161 -9.56 12.98 6.88
CA ARG A 161 -10.49 11.91 7.27
C ARG A 161 -11.50 11.52 6.18
N ASP A 162 -11.80 12.41 5.26
CA ASP A 162 -12.69 12.19 4.12
C ASP A 162 -12.08 11.31 3.02
N LYS A 163 -10.77 11.06 3.06
CA LYS A 163 -10.03 10.35 2.00
C LYS A 163 -9.81 8.86 2.27
N PHE A 164 -10.09 8.38 3.48
CA PHE A 164 -9.90 6.97 3.87
C PHE A 164 -11.08 6.45 4.69
N ILE A 165 -11.37 5.16 4.52
CA ILE A 165 -12.55 4.51 5.11
C ILE A 165 -12.20 3.75 6.39
N GLY A 166 -10.94 3.37 6.56
CA GLY A 166 -10.51 2.50 7.65
C GLY A 166 -9.02 2.56 7.93
N VAL A 167 -8.60 1.75 8.90
CA VAL A 167 -7.20 1.52 9.25
C VAL A 167 -6.83 0.04 9.17
N GLY A 168 -5.58 -0.20 8.81
CA GLY A 168 -4.94 -1.50 8.73
C GLY A 168 -3.77 -1.64 9.73
N LEU A 169 -3.27 -2.86 9.87
CA LEU A 169 -2.03 -3.18 10.58
C LEU A 169 -1.26 -4.20 9.75
N ASP A 170 0.02 -3.93 9.47
CA ASP A 170 0.87 -4.76 8.60
C ASP A 170 2.35 -4.65 9.02
N SER A 171 3.26 -5.00 8.12
CA SER A 171 4.70 -5.16 8.36
C SER A 171 5.03 -6.40 9.22
N SER A 172 6.26 -6.52 9.71
CA SER A 172 6.80 -7.76 10.31
C SER A 172 5.94 -8.30 11.46
N GLU A 173 5.26 -9.43 11.23
CA GLU A 173 4.25 -9.98 12.15
C GLU A 173 4.83 -10.64 13.40
N ARG A 174 5.85 -11.50 13.23
CA ARG A 174 6.45 -12.24 14.36
C ARG A 174 7.05 -11.28 15.39
N GLY A 175 6.62 -11.41 16.64
CA GLY A 175 7.08 -10.58 17.75
C GLY A 175 6.36 -9.24 17.90
N ASN A 176 5.43 -8.92 17.01
CA ASN A 176 4.64 -7.69 17.05
C ASN A 176 3.13 -8.02 17.12
N PRO A 177 2.62 -8.56 18.24
CA PRO A 177 1.24 -9.01 18.37
C PRO A 177 0.21 -7.88 18.15
N PRO A 178 -1.02 -8.17 17.66
CA PRO A 178 -2.07 -7.16 17.49
C PRO A 178 -2.39 -6.36 18.76
N GLU A 179 -2.30 -6.99 19.93
CA GLU A 179 -2.56 -6.37 21.24
C GLU A 179 -1.63 -5.18 21.53
N LYS A 180 -0.47 -5.10 20.84
CA LYS A 180 0.42 -3.94 20.89
C LYS A 180 -0.27 -2.65 20.43
N PHE A 181 -1.30 -2.74 19.59
CA PHE A 181 -2.02 -1.61 18.97
C PHE A 181 -3.48 -1.51 19.41
N GLU A 182 -3.86 -2.15 20.52
CA GLU A 182 -5.25 -2.20 21.00
C GLU A 182 -5.86 -0.80 21.19
N ARG A 183 -5.10 0.15 21.74
CA ARG A 183 -5.64 1.48 22.10
C ARG A 183 -5.84 2.33 20.87
N VAL A 184 -4.90 2.30 19.91
CA VAL A 184 -5.07 3.06 18.66
C VAL A 184 -6.23 2.49 17.83
N PHE A 185 -6.41 1.16 17.79
CA PHE A 185 -7.55 0.54 17.12
C PHE A 185 -8.89 0.84 17.81
N ALA A 186 -8.92 0.84 19.15
CA ALA A 186 -10.10 1.28 19.91
C ALA A 186 -10.45 2.73 19.58
N ARG A 187 -9.45 3.62 19.51
CA ARG A 187 -9.64 5.02 19.11
C ARG A 187 -10.17 5.14 17.68
N CYS A 188 -9.63 4.39 16.73
CA CYS A 188 -10.13 4.38 15.35
C CYS A 188 -11.60 3.92 15.27
N ARG A 189 -12.00 2.94 16.10
CA ARG A 189 -13.40 2.50 16.23
C ARG A 189 -14.32 3.65 16.66
N GLU A 190 -13.92 4.41 17.69
CA GLU A 190 -14.67 5.58 18.16
C GLU A 190 -14.82 6.66 17.09
N LEU A 191 -13.83 6.78 16.20
CA LEU A 191 -13.83 7.69 15.04
C LEU A 191 -14.63 7.15 13.84
N GLY A 192 -15.30 6.00 14.00
CA GLY A 192 -16.13 5.37 12.97
C GLY A 192 -15.34 4.85 11.78
N LEU A 193 -14.07 4.48 11.96
CA LEU A 193 -13.24 3.86 10.93
C LEU A 193 -13.47 2.35 10.89
N HIS A 194 -13.45 1.77 9.69
CA HIS A 194 -13.33 0.32 9.52
C HIS A 194 -11.96 -0.14 10.04
N LEU A 195 -11.90 -1.34 10.62
CA LEU A 195 -10.69 -1.90 11.22
C LEU A 195 -10.37 -3.22 10.54
N VAL A 196 -9.17 -3.33 9.98
CA VAL A 196 -8.61 -4.57 9.42
C VAL A 196 -7.18 -4.76 9.92
N ALA A 197 -6.65 -5.98 9.87
CA ALA A 197 -5.28 -6.27 10.28
C ALA A 197 -4.77 -7.52 9.57
N HIS A 198 -3.47 -7.55 9.27
CA HIS A 198 -2.77 -8.78 8.93
C HIS A 198 -2.66 -9.65 10.18
N ALA A 199 -3.14 -10.89 10.08
CA ALA A 199 -3.07 -11.88 11.14
C ALA A 199 -2.98 -13.29 10.54
N GLY A 200 -2.01 -14.08 11.00
CA GLY A 200 -1.84 -15.48 10.60
C GLY A 200 -1.10 -15.68 9.28
N GLU A 201 -0.30 -14.69 8.84
CA GLU A 201 0.60 -14.83 7.69
C GLU A 201 1.86 -15.60 8.10
N GLU A 202 2.60 -15.05 9.06
CA GLU A 202 3.72 -15.72 9.74
C GLU A 202 3.50 -15.82 11.26
N GLY A 203 2.52 -15.10 11.79
CA GLY A 203 2.07 -15.12 13.17
C GLY A 203 1.30 -16.39 13.51
N PRO A 204 1.23 -16.75 14.79
CA PRO A 204 0.50 -17.93 15.21
C PRO A 204 -1.02 -17.64 15.24
N PRO A 205 -1.90 -18.67 15.28
CA PRO A 205 -3.36 -18.49 15.28
C PRO A 205 -3.90 -17.60 16.40
N GLU A 206 -3.17 -17.46 17.51
CA GLU A 206 -3.51 -16.57 18.63
C GLU A 206 -3.50 -15.08 18.25
N TYR A 207 -2.95 -14.71 17.09
CA TYR A 207 -2.98 -13.34 16.58
C TYR A 207 -4.27 -13.02 15.80
N ILE A 208 -5.17 -13.98 15.57
CA ILE A 208 -6.45 -13.81 14.86
C ILE A 208 -7.58 -13.58 15.87
#